data_AF-A0A963ER04-F1
#
_entry.id   AF-A0A963ER04-F1
#
_cell.length_a   1.000
_cell.length_b   1.000
_cell.length_c   1.000
_cell.angle_alpha   90.00
_cell.angle_beta   90.00
_cell.angle_gamma   90.00
#
_symmetry.space_group_name_H-M   'P 1'
#
loop_
_entity.id
_entity.type
_entity.pdbx_description
1 polymer ?
#
loop_
_entity_poly.entity_id
_entity_poly.type
_entity_poly.pdbx_seq_one_letter_code
_entity_poly.pdbx_strand_id
1 'polypeptide(L)'
;DGGQHWERLQSAYPGSWFGALYSAATDALLVFGLQGQLHRSDDFGGRWRALASGTEMTLNGGSASTDGQLVIVGAVGTVLHSGDGGDLFAMHTLPERLSLSAGLQRGGQLVLAGQGGVRRMALPGDGND
;
A
#
# COMPACT_ATOMS: atom_id res chain seq x y z
N ASP A 1 21.97 -6.81 8.07
CA ASP A 1 22.81 -6.96 9.29
C ASP A 1 22.21 -6.25 10.52
N GLY A 2 20.88 -6.23 10.67
CA GLY A 2 20.24 -5.51 11.79
C GLY A 2 20.31 -3.99 11.71
N GLY A 3 20.62 -3.42 10.53
CA GLY A 3 20.71 -1.97 10.32
C GLY A 3 22.10 -1.39 10.60
N GLN A 4 23.14 -2.24 10.63
CA GLN A 4 24.53 -1.81 10.81
C GLN A 4 25.11 -1.18 9.54
N HIS A 5 24.74 -1.70 8.37
CA HIS A 5 25.09 -1.13 7.07
C HIS A 5 23.82 -0.90 6.24
N TRP A 6 23.84 0.18 5.48
CA TRP A 6 22.78 0.57 4.57
C TRP A 6 23.35 0.76 3.18
N GLU A 7 22.71 0.12 2.20
CA GLU A 7 23.02 0.31 0.79
C GLU A 7 21.91 1.14 0.14
N ARG A 8 22.31 2.11 -0.68
CA ARG A 8 21.35 2.87 -1.47
C ARG A 8 20.99 2.08 -2.72
N LEU A 9 19.72 1.74 -2.83
CA LEU A 9 19.16 1.14 -4.04
C LEU A 9 18.89 2.21 -5.10
N GLN A 10 19.00 1.81 -6.38
CA GLN A 10 18.59 2.65 -7.50
C GLN A 10 17.06 2.78 -7.49
N SER A 11 16.54 4.01 -7.58
CA SER A 11 15.10 4.25 -7.56
C SER A 11 14.44 3.73 -8.84
N ALA A 12 13.27 3.10 -8.69
CA ALA A 12 12.44 2.65 -9.82
C ALA A 12 11.85 3.82 -10.64
N TYR A 13 11.73 5.00 -10.01
CA TYR A 13 11.11 6.19 -10.59
C TYR A 13 11.77 7.47 -10.03
N PRO A 14 11.85 8.57 -10.81
CA PRO A 14 12.56 9.78 -10.41
C PRO A 14 11.89 10.66 -9.34
N GLY A 15 10.70 10.33 -8.82
CA GLY A 15 10.05 11.16 -7.78
C GLY A 15 10.00 10.48 -6.41
N SER A 16 9.01 10.89 -5.60
CA SER A 16 9.02 10.61 -4.16
C SER A 16 8.25 9.34 -3.78
N TRP A 17 8.94 8.46 -3.06
CA TRP A 17 8.35 7.36 -2.32
C TRP A 17 7.93 7.83 -0.92
N PHE A 18 6.80 7.34 -0.44
CA PHE A 18 6.27 7.66 0.90
C PHE A 18 6.11 6.42 1.78
N GLY A 19 6.15 5.21 1.20
CA GLY A 19 6.17 4.00 2.00
C GLY A 19 6.73 2.80 1.24
N ALA A 20 7.09 1.78 2.02
CA ALA A 20 7.48 0.46 1.55
C ALA A 20 6.81 -0.62 2.40
N LEU A 21 6.44 -1.74 1.78
CA LEU A 21 5.86 -2.90 2.44
C LEU A 21 6.60 -4.16 2.03
N TYR A 22 6.76 -5.07 2.98
CA TYR A 22 7.25 -6.41 2.71
C TYR A 22 6.09 -7.39 2.80
N SER A 23 5.87 -8.15 1.73
CA SER A 23 4.90 -9.24 1.68
C SER A 23 5.59 -10.55 2.02
N ALA A 24 5.36 -11.05 3.24
CA ALA A 24 5.91 -12.34 3.66
C ALA A 24 5.33 -13.53 2.87
N ALA A 25 4.14 -13.37 2.29
CA ALA A 25 3.46 -14.42 1.52
C ALA A 25 4.13 -14.67 0.15
N THR A 26 4.72 -13.63 -0.44
CA THR A 26 5.32 -13.70 -1.79
C THR A 26 6.80 -13.35 -1.81
N ASP A 27 7.40 -13.11 -0.64
CA ASP A 27 8.81 -12.70 -0.50
C ASP A 27 9.16 -11.46 -1.34
N ALA A 28 8.25 -10.48 -1.37
CA ALA A 28 8.35 -9.32 -2.26
C ALA A 28 8.37 -7.99 -1.51
N LEU A 29 9.09 -7.02 -2.08
CA LEU A 29 9.12 -5.63 -1.63
C LEU A 29 8.21 -4.78 -2.52
N LEU A 30 7.32 -4.00 -1.90
CA LEU A 30 6.52 -3.00 -2.58
C LEU A 30 6.94 -1.62 -2.12
N VAL A 31 6.96 -0.65 -3.04
CA VAL A 31 7.15 0.77 -2.74
C VAL A 31 6.03 1.58 -3.37
N PHE A 32 5.58 2.62 -2.68
CA PHE A 32 4.52 3.49 -3.17
C PHE A 32 4.74 4.94 -2.79
N GLY A 33 4.09 5.86 -3.49
CA GLY A 33 4.21 7.28 -3.19
C GLY A 33 3.42 8.21 -4.08
N LEU A 34 4.08 9.30 -4.48
CA LEU A 34 3.50 10.42 -5.20
C LEU A 34 2.82 9.98 -6.50
N GLN A 35 1.70 10.61 -6.87
CA GLN A 35 0.98 10.37 -8.13
C GLN A 35 0.57 8.89 -8.33
N GLY A 36 0.15 8.22 -7.26
CA GLY A 36 -0.32 6.83 -7.33
C GLY A 36 0.74 5.81 -7.72
N GLN A 37 2.03 6.18 -7.68
CA GLN A 37 3.12 5.27 -8.04
C GLN A 37 3.13 4.10 -7.07
N LEU A 38 3.09 2.88 -7.61
CA LEU A 38 3.16 1.62 -6.89
C LEU A 38 4.04 0.66 -7.69
N HIS A 39 5.11 0.17 -7.07
CA HIS A 39 6.09 -0.69 -7.71
C HIS A 39 6.39 -1.88 -6.81
N ARG A 40 6.69 -3.01 -7.44
CA ARG A 40 7.05 -4.27 -6.79
C ARG A 40 8.42 -4.73 -7.25
N SER A 41 9.15 -5.34 -6.33
CA SER A 41 10.40 -6.05 -6.59
C SER A 41 10.34 -7.43 -5.93
N ASP A 42 10.65 -8.45 -6.72
CA ASP A 42 10.75 -9.85 -6.28
C ASP A 42 12.22 -10.24 -5.99
N ASP A 43 13.15 -9.28 -6.06
CA ASP A 43 14.59 -9.45 -5.83
C ASP A 43 15.16 -8.35 -4.89
N PHE A 44 14.33 -7.86 -3.97
CA PHE A 44 14.69 -6.89 -2.93
C PHE A 44 15.31 -5.58 -3.43
N GLY A 45 14.85 -5.12 -4.60
CA GLY A 45 15.14 -3.83 -5.20
C GLY A 45 16.21 -3.86 -6.29
N GLY A 46 16.61 -5.05 -6.74
CA GLY A 46 17.44 -5.22 -7.94
C GLY A 46 16.70 -4.82 -9.21
N ARG A 47 15.42 -5.19 -9.31
CA ARG A 47 14.51 -4.87 -10.40
C ARG A 47 13.14 -4.48 -9.86
N TRP A 48 12.51 -3.54 -10.55
CA TRP A 48 11.20 -3.02 -10.19
C TRP A 48 10.23 -3.16 -11.35
N ARG A 49 9.00 -3.57 -11.04
CA ARG A 49 7.86 -3.64 -11.94
C ARG A 49 6.77 -2.71 -11.42
N ALA A 50 6.31 -1.79 -12.25
CA ALA A 50 5.17 -0.94 -11.95
C ALA A 50 3.89 -1.80 -11.84
N LEU A 51 3.07 -1.53 -10.84
CA LEU A 51 1.74 -2.12 -10.66
C LEU A 51 0.67 -1.06 -10.91
N ALA A 52 -0.49 -1.50 -11.39
CA ALA A 52 -1.65 -0.62 -11.50
C ALA A 52 -2.24 -0.37 -10.11
N SER A 53 -2.13 0.87 -9.62
CA SER A 53 -2.76 1.33 -8.38
C SER A 53 -4.23 1.71 -8.55
N GLY A 54 -4.67 1.92 -9.81
CA GLY A 54 -6.01 2.39 -10.15
C GLY A 54 -6.28 3.86 -9.82
N THR A 55 -5.27 4.63 -9.42
CA THR A 55 -5.42 6.03 -8.99
C THR A 55 -4.17 6.85 -9.29
N GLU A 56 -4.33 8.15 -9.48
CA GLU A 56 -3.23 9.12 -9.55
C GLU A 56 -3.06 9.88 -8.22
N MET A 57 -3.84 9.53 -7.19
CA MET A 57 -3.73 10.16 -5.89
C MET A 57 -2.48 9.69 -5.16
N THR A 58 -1.87 10.57 -4.37
CA THR A 58 -0.73 10.24 -3.52
C THR A 58 -1.07 9.09 -2.56
N LEU A 59 -0.19 8.08 -2.51
CA LEU A 59 -0.24 6.98 -1.55
C LEU A 59 0.65 7.33 -0.35
N ASN A 60 0.07 7.38 0.84
CA ASN A 60 0.68 7.98 2.03
C ASN A 60 1.22 6.96 3.04
N GLY A 61 0.61 5.78 3.10
CA GLY A 61 0.98 4.75 4.07
C GLY A 61 0.26 3.44 3.84
N GLY A 62 0.58 2.42 4.63
CA GLY A 62 0.00 1.10 4.45
C GLY A 62 0.56 0.08 5.45
N SER A 63 0.09 -1.16 5.33
CA SER A 63 0.63 -2.29 6.07
C SER A 63 0.46 -3.59 5.29
N ALA A 64 1.26 -4.58 5.66
CA ALA A 64 1.14 -5.95 5.21
C ALA A 64 0.90 -6.85 6.42
N SER A 65 -0.02 -7.82 6.30
CA SER A 65 -0.26 -8.85 7.29
C SER A 65 0.62 -10.08 7.02
N THR A 66 0.75 -10.95 8.02
CA THR A 66 1.42 -12.25 7.88
C THR A 66 0.71 -13.19 6.92
N ASP A 67 -0.59 -12.96 6.69
CA ASP A 67 -1.46 -13.80 5.86
C ASP A 67 -1.49 -13.30 4.40
N GLY A 68 -0.56 -12.40 4.03
CA GLY A 68 -0.42 -11.89 2.66
C GLY A 68 -1.44 -10.82 2.28
N GLN A 69 -2.20 -10.27 3.23
CA GLN A 69 -3.12 -9.16 2.96
C GLN A 69 -2.37 -7.83 3.03
N LEU A 70 -2.52 -6.98 2.03
CA LEU A 70 -1.89 -5.67 1.97
C LEU A 70 -2.95 -4.58 1.87
N VAL A 71 -2.73 -3.51 2.62
CA VAL A 71 -3.52 -2.29 2.56
C VAL A 71 -2.59 -1.12 2.30
N ILE A 72 -2.90 -0.30 1.31
CA ILE A 72 -2.24 0.98 1.06
C ILE A 72 -3.31 2.07 1.06
N VAL A 73 -3.04 3.21 1.68
CA VAL A 73 -3.99 4.31 1.81
C VAL A 73 -3.38 5.61 1.33
N GLY A 74 -4.22 6.54 0.91
CA GLY A 74 -3.77 7.76 0.24
C GLY A 74 -4.67 8.97 0.42
N ALA A 75 -4.39 9.97 -0.40
CA ALA A 75 -5.18 11.19 -0.46
C ALA A 75 -6.61 10.92 -0.96
N VAL A 76 -7.53 11.85 -0.67
CA VAL A 76 -8.92 11.81 -1.17
C VAL A 76 -9.65 10.51 -0.80
N GLY A 77 -9.35 9.92 0.36
CA GLY A 77 -9.99 8.68 0.82
C GLY A 77 -9.57 7.43 0.04
N THR A 78 -8.43 7.46 -0.66
CA THR A 78 -7.91 6.32 -1.43
C THR A 78 -7.55 5.15 -0.52
N VAL A 79 -8.06 3.96 -0.83
CA VAL A 79 -7.72 2.67 -0.20
C VAL A 79 -7.45 1.65 -1.30
N LEU A 80 -6.29 1.05 -1.29
CA LEU A 80 -5.91 -0.08 -2.12
C LEU A 80 -5.84 -1.31 -1.22
N HIS A 81 -6.42 -2.40 -1.68
CA HIS A 81 -6.40 -3.70 -1.00
C HIS A 81 -5.87 -4.77 -1.94
N SER A 82 -5.00 -5.64 -1.43
CA SER A 82 -4.55 -6.82 -2.13
C SER A 82 -4.68 -8.03 -1.22
N GLY A 83 -5.36 -9.06 -1.72
CA GLY A 83 -5.49 -10.35 -1.05
C GLY A 83 -4.51 -11.41 -1.56
N ASP A 84 -3.70 -11.10 -2.57
CA ASP A 84 -2.80 -12.03 -3.28
C ASP A 84 -1.32 -11.74 -3.02
N GLY A 85 -1.00 -11.09 -1.90
CA GLY A 85 0.39 -10.78 -1.54
C GLY A 85 0.99 -9.62 -2.33
N GLY A 86 0.17 -8.79 -2.97
CA GLY A 86 0.59 -7.58 -3.65
C GLY A 86 0.90 -7.77 -5.12
N ASP A 87 0.28 -8.72 -5.81
CA ASP A 87 0.35 -8.84 -7.27
C ASP A 87 -0.72 -8.00 -7.96
N LEU A 88 -1.92 -7.95 -7.38
CA LEU A 88 -3.03 -7.12 -7.84
C LEU A 88 -3.64 -6.34 -6.68
N PHE A 89 -4.15 -5.14 -7.01
CA PHE A 89 -4.82 -4.28 -6.04
C PHE A 89 -6.22 -3.88 -6.53
N ALA A 90 -7.21 -4.05 -5.65
CA ALA A 90 -8.51 -3.42 -5.77
C ALA A 90 -8.42 -2.00 -5.19
N MET A 91 -8.92 -1.00 -5.94
CA MET A 91 -8.91 0.40 -5.52
C MET A 91 -10.33 0.86 -5.15
N HIS A 92 -10.45 1.44 -3.96
CA HIS A 92 -11.68 2.05 -3.46
C HIS A 92 -11.42 3.50 -3.04
N THR A 93 -12.40 4.35 -3.30
CA THR A 93 -12.43 5.72 -2.78
C THR A 93 -13.52 5.82 -1.73
N LEU A 94 -13.13 6.18 -0.50
CA LEU A 94 -14.10 6.33 0.59
C LEU A 94 -14.97 7.59 0.38
N PRO A 95 -16.27 7.55 0.72
CA PRO A 95 -17.21 8.65 0.45
C PRO A 95 -16.81 9.99 1.06
N GLU A 96 -16.17 9.99 2.23
CA GLU A 96 -15.78 11.21 2.94
C GLU A 96 -14.58 11.90 2.30
N ARG A 97 -13.83 11.18 1.45
CA ARG A 97 -12.69 11.69 0.68
C ARG A 97 -11.63 12.40 1.54
N LEU A 98 -11.52 12.01 2.80
CA LEU A 98 -10.52 12.53 3.72
C LEU A 98 -9.17 11.83 3.46
N SER A 99 -8.08 12.58 3.49
CA SER A 99 -6.74 12.00 3.31
C SER A 99 -6.40 11.05 4.46
N LEU A 100 -5.94 9.86 4.10
CA LEU A 100 -5.53 8.81 5.03
C LEU A 100 -4.00 8.76 5.12
N SER A 101 -3.46 8.53 6.30
CA SER A 101 -2.03 8.42 6.55
C SER A 101 -1.58 6.99 6.89
N ALA A 102 -2.47 6.17 7.46
CA ALA A 102 -2.18 4.78 7.77
C ALA A 102 -3.42 3.90 7.65
N GLY A 103 -3.22 2.63 7.31
CA GLY A 103 -4.27 1.62 7.24
C GLY A 103 -3.72 0.24 7.60
N LEU A 104 -4.51 -0.53 8.34
CA LEU A 104 -4.23 -1.93 8.63
C LEU A 104 -5.49 -2.78 8.61
N GLN A 105 -5.34 -4.02 8.18
CA GLN A 105 -6.39 -5.02 8.21
C GLN A 105 -6.17 -5.96 9.38
N ARG A 106 -7.22 -6.18 10.18
CA ARG A 106 -7.19 -7.11 11.32
C ARG A 106 -8.57 -7.69 11.56
N GLY A 107 -8.68 -9.02 11.54
CA GLY A 107 -9.92 -9.73 11.84
C GLY A 107 -11.08 -9.33 10.91
N GLY A 108 -10.83 -9.21 9.60
CA GLY A 108 -11.84 -8.81 8.61
C GLY A 108 -12.24 -7.32 8.64
N GLN A 109 -11.62 -6.52 9.50
CA GLN A 109 -11.85 -5.09 9.58
C GLN A 109 -10.64 -4.31 9.09
N LEU A 110 -10.92 -3.14 8.52
CA LEU A 110 -9.95 -2.12 8.19
C LEU A 110 -9.93 -1.06 9.30
N VAL A 111 -8.76 -0.83 9.88
CA VAL A 111 -8.51 0.30 10.79
C VAL A 111 -7.76 1.36 10.00
N LEU A 112 -8.32 2.55 9.93
CA LEU A 112 -7.80 3.68 9.17
C LEU A 112 -7.49 4.85 10.09
N ALA A 113 -6.40 5.56 9.80
CA ALA A 113 -6.07 6.81 10.46
C ALA A 113 -5.77 7.90 9.41
N GLY A 114 -6.18 9.13 9.68
CA GLY A 114 -5.93 10.26 8.81
C GLY A 114 -6.67 11.52 9.23
N GLN A 115 -6.99 12.37 8.25
CA GLN A 115 -7.92 13.48 8.43
C GLN A 115 -9.28 12.89 8.88
N GLY A 116 -9.77 13.34 10.04
CA GLY A 116 -10.96 12.76 10.69
C GLY A 116 -10.65 11.77 11.82
N GLY A 117 -9.39 11.51 12.13
CA GLY A 117 -8.98 10.66 13.26
C GLY A 117 -8.87 9.18 12.89
N VAL A 118 -9.10 8.31 13.88
CA VAL A 118 -9.04 6.85 13.71
C VAL A 118 -10.44 6.28 13.55
N ARG A 119 -10.65 5.40 12.57
CA ARG A 119 -11.92 4.71 12.34
C ARG A 119 -11.74 3.25 11.99
N ARG A 120 -12.81 2.47 12.19
CA ARG A 120 -12.90 1.07 11.79
C ARG A 120 -14.05 0.90 10.82
N MET A 121 -13.84 0.08 9.80
CA MET A 121 -14.90 -0.31 8.86
C MET A 121 -14.71 -1.74 8.39
N ALA A 122 -15.76 -2.32 7.81
CA ALA A 122 -15.60 -3.55 7.05
C ALA A 122 -14.69 -3.30 5.84
N LEU A 123 -13.99 -4.34 5.39
CA LEU A 123 -13.29 -4.27 4.11
C LEU A 123 -14.31 -3.97 3.00
N PRO A 124 -14.03 -3.00 2.11
CA PRO A 124 -14.80 -2.88 0.89
C PRO A 124 -14.80 -4.22 0.17
N GLY A 125 -15.97 -4.74 -0.21
CA GLY A 125 -16.05 -5.97 -0.98
C GLY A 125 -15.40 -5.79 -2.35
N ASP A 126 -14.84 -6.88 -2.89
CA ASP A 126 -14.37 -6.97 -4.27
C ASP A 126 -15.60 -6.92 -5.22
N GLY A 127 -16.15 -5.71 -5.39
CA GLY A 127 -17.26 -5.31 -6.25
C GLY A 127 -18.20 -6.41 -6.79
N ASN A 128 -19.35 -6.58 -6.13
CA ASN A 128 -20.65 -6.78 -6.80
C ASN A 128 -21.79 -6.54 -5.79
N ASP A 129 -22.12 -5.27 -5.55
CA ASP A 129 -23.42 -4.82 -5.03
C ASP A 129 -23.96 -3.73 -5.97
#